data_AF-A0AA39FRI5-F1
#
_entry.id   AF-A0AA39FRI5-F1
#
_cell.length_a   1.000
_cell.length_b   1.000
_cell.length_c   1.000
_cell.angle_alpha   90.00
_cell.angle_beta   90.00
_cell.angle_gamma   90.00
#
_symmetry.space_group_name_H-M   'P 1'
#
loop_
_entity.id
_entity.type
_entity.pdbx_description
1 polymer ?
#
loop_
_entity_poly.entity_id
_entity_poly.type
_entity_poly.pdbx_seq_one_letter_code
_entity_poly.pdbx_strand_id
1 'polypeptide(L)'
;MLQAWMGCTFTFIVSHEILKNYIDSNPTTGSFVDIEDVESRVSRLERRLRAMEQPVWQIRGWPDDWEICVEGPCKCRPETKSISCWKNGLLDVPPAQLVPQDILKLRVDEEYSMK
;
A
#
# COMPACT_ATOMS: atom_id res chain seq x y z
N MET A 1 56.70 -53.20 -11.98
CA MET A 1 57.12 -51.87 -12.46
C MET A 1 56.01 -51.30 -13.31
N LEU A 2 55.55 -50.10 -12.91
CA LEU A 2 54.82 -49.09 -13.69
C LEU A 2 53.40 -49.41 -14.18
N GLN A 3 52.43 -48.92 -13.40
CA GLN A 3 51.08 -48.58 -13.85
C GLN A 3 51.14 -47.40 -14.83
N ALA A 4 50.49 -47.51 -15.99
CA ALA A 4 50.25 -46.37 -16.88
C ALA A 4 48.84 -45.82 -16.63
N TRP A 5 48.81 -44.55 -16.26
CA TRP A 5 47.62 -43.72 -16.09
C TRP A 5 46.97 -43.46 -17.45
N MET A 6 45.65 -43.33 -17.49
CA MET A 6 44.96 -42.30 -18.28
C MET A 6 43.46 -42.35 -17.99
N GLY A 7 43.06 -41.64 -16.94
CA GLY A 7 41.69 -41.15 -16.81
C GLY A 7 41.50 -39.99 -17.79
N CYS A 8 40.63 -40.16 -18.78
CA CYS A 8 40.12 -39.04 -19.58
C CYS A 8 38.85 -38.50 -18.91
N THR A 9 39.01 -37.64 -17.90
CA THR A 9 37.97 -36.67 -17.58
C THR A 9 38.28 -35.41 -18.36
N PHE A 10 37.66 -35.26 -19.53
CA PHE A 10 37.78 -34.07 -20.36
C PHE A 10 36.91 -32.96 -19.76
N THR A 11 37.33 -32.39 -18.64
CA THR A 11 36.76 -31.13 -18.16
C THR A 11 37.33 -30.00 -19.01
N PHE A 12 36.54 -29.52 -19.97
CA PHE A 12 36.81 -28.25 -20.63
C PHE A 12 36.80 -27.14 -19.58
N ILE A 13 37.97 -26.63 -19.21
CA ILE A 13 38.08 -25.37 -18.50
C ILE A 13 37.73 -24.30 -19.55
N VAL A 14 36.50 -23.80 -19.53
CA VAL A 14 36.14 -22.61 -20.30
C VAL A 14 37.01 -21.49 -19.74
N SER A 15 37.98 -20.99 -20.52
CA SER A 15 38.80 -19.85 -20.13
C SER A 15 37.88 -18.72 -19.67
N HIS A 16 38.18 -18.12 -18.52
CA HIS A 16 37.40 -17.03 -17.93
C HIS A 16 37.18 -15.86 -18.90
N GLU A 17 38.08 -15.68 -19.87
CA GLU A 17 37.95 -14.72 -20.98
C GLU A 17 36.81 -15.02 -21.94
N ILE A 18 36.54 -16.30 -22.23
CA ILE A 18 35.43 -16.73 -23.08
C ILE A 18 34.10 -16.45 -22.37
N LEU A 19 34.03 -16.66 -21.05
CA LEU A 19 32.85 -16.38 -20.26
C LEU A 19 32.57 -14.87 -20.18
N LYS A 20 33.60 -14.04 -20.01
CA LYS A 20 33.46 -12.57 -20.05
C LYS A 20 32.96 -12.08 -21.40
N ASN A 21 33.56 -12.57 -22.49
CA ASN A 21 33.12 -12.19 -23.84
C ASN A 21 31.69 -12.64 -24.12
N TYR A 22 31.25 -13.79 -23.59
CA TYR A 22 29.86 -14.24 -23.72
C TYR A 22 28.88 -13.29 -23.00
N ILE A 23 29.22 -12.84 -21.78
CA ILE A 23 28.40 -11.88 -21.02
C ILE A 23 28.36 -10.50 -21.71
N ASP A 24 29.49 -10.02 -22.23
CA ASP A 24 29.54 -8.73 -22.93
C ASP A 24 28.84 -8.78 -24.30
N SER A 25 28.88 -9.92 -25.00
CA SER A 25 28.23 -10.10 -26.31
C SER A 25 26.72 -10.27 -26.24
N ASN A 26 26.20 -10.58 -25.06
CA ASN A 26 24.78 -10.78 -24.83
C ASN A 26 24.38 -9.89 -23.63
N PRO A 27 24.26 -8.56 -23.82
CA PRO A 27 23.61 -7.74 -22.83
C PRO A 27 22.23 -8.33 -22.69
N THR A 28 22.04 -9.05 -21.58
CA THR A 28 20.77 -9.70 -21.28
C THR A 28 19.78 -8.58 -21.42
N THR A 29 18.93 -8.66 -22.45
CA THR A 29 17.84 -7.74 -22.69
C THR A 29 16.76 -8.04 -21.63
N GLY A 30 17.17 -8.14 -20.37
CA GLY A 30 16.33 -7.84 -19.25
C GLY A 30 15.99 -6.37 -19.47
N SER A 31 14.75 -6.14 -19.84
CA SER A 31 14.14 -4.81 -19.84
C SER A 31 14.75 -4.01 -18.71
N PHE A 32 15.61 -3.03 -19.03
CA PHE A 32 16.09 -2.09 -18.03
C PHE A 32 14.82 -1.41 -17.53
N VAL A 33 14.36 -1.83 -16.35
CA VAL A 33 13.16 -1.26 -15.74
C VAL A 33 13.60 0.13 -15.33
N ASP A 34 13.21 1.10 -16.14
CA ASP A 34 13.45 2.50 -15.86
C ASP A 34 12.70 2.85 -14.57
N ILE A 35 13.46 3.00 -13.49
CA ILE A 35 12.93 3.27 -12.16
C ILE A 35 12.12 4.57 -12.19
N GLU A 36 12.53 5.55 -13.00
CA GLU A 36 11.84 6.83 -13.14
C GLU A 36 10.46 6.65 -13.81
N ASP A 37 10.36 5.79 -14.84
CA ASP A 37 9.06 5.44 -15.44
C ASP A 37 8.14 4.79 -14.41
N VAL A 38 8.65 3.83 -13.64
CA VAL A 38 7.87 3.14 -12.61
C VAL A 38 7.39 4.11 -11.53
N GLU A 39 8.25 4.98 -11.03
CA GLU A 39 7.91 6.00 -10.02
C GLU A 39 6.85 6.98 -10.55
N SER A 40 6.96 7.41 -11.81
CA SER A 40 5.98 8.29 -12.44
C SER A 40 4.60 7.62 -12.53
N ARG A 41 4.58 6.33 -12.87
CA ARG A 41 3.36 5.52 -12.99
C ARG A 41 2.72 5.27 -11.63
N VAL A 42 3.52 4.94 -10.61
CA VAL A 42 3.05 4.78 -9.23
C VAL A 42 2.46 6.10 -8.73
N SER A 43 3.17 7.22 -8.89
CA SER A 43 2.68 8.53 -8.49
C SER A 43 1.36 8.91 -9.18
N ARG A 44 1.19 8.56 -10.47
CA ARG A 44 -0.07 8.80 -11.19
C ARG A 44 -1.20 7.92 -10.67
N LEU A 45 -0.91 6.67 -10.31
CA LEU A 45 -1.87 5.75 -9.72
C LEU A 45 -2.30 6.21 -8.33
N GLU A 46 -1.36 6.64 -7.48
CA GLU A 46 -1.66 7.17 -6.14
C GLU A 46 -2.58 8.40 -6.19
N ARG A 47 -2.30 9.36 -7.08
CA ARG A 47 -3.16 10.54 -7.26
C ARG A 47 -4.59 10.14 -7.67
N ARG A 48 -4.72 9.12 -8.50
CA ARG A 48 -6.04 8.59 -8.92
C ARG A 48 -6.73 7.82 -7.82
N LEU A 49 -5.99 7.02 -7.04
CA LEU A 49 -6.52 6.29 -5.89
C LEU A 49 -7.05 7.26 -4.83
N ARG A 50 -6.30 8.32 -4.49
CA ARG A 50 -6.76 9.36 -3.57
C ARG A 50 -8.03 10.07 -4.05
N ALA A 51 -8.21 10.23 -5.36
CA ALA A 51 -9.43 10.80 -5.93
C ALA A 51 -10.62 9.82 -5.92
N MET A 52 -10.37 8.53 -5.74
CA MET A 52 -11.38 7.47 -5.71
C MET A 52 -11.65 6.91 -4.30
N GLU A 53 -10.88 7.32 -3.29
CA GLU A 53 -11.14 6.93 -1.91
C GLU A 53 -12.53 7.43 -1.50
N GLN A 54 -13.47 6.51 -1.46
CA GLN A 54 -14.81 6.75 -0.94
C GLN A 54 -14.82 6.40 0.56
N PRO A 55 -15.63 7.11 1.36
CA PRO A 55 -15.86 6.73 2.74
C PRO A 55 -16.41 5.30 2.79
N VAL A 56 -15.66 4.42 3.47
CA VAL A 56 -16.01 2.98 3.60
C VAL A 56 -17.08 2.73 4.66
N TRP A 57 -17.42 3.75 5.45
CA TRP A 57 -18.43 3.70 6.51
C TRP A 57 -19.85 3.91 5.99
N GLN A 58 -20.82 3.29 6.66
CA GLN A 58 -22.22 3.35 6.25
C GLN A 58 -22.84 4.70 6.61
N ILE A 59 -23.43 5.37 5.61
CA ILE A 59 -24.21 6.60 5.81
C ILE A 59 -25.70 6.23 5.89
N ARG A 60 -26.38 6.63 6.96
CA ARG A 60 -27.82 6.47 7.13
C ARG A 60 -28.48 7.79 7.52
N GLY A 61 -29.75 8.01 7.15
CA GLY A 61 -30.47 9.28 7.33
C GLY A 61 -31.73 9.18 8.21
N TRP A 62 -31.82 8.19 9.09
CA TRP A 62 -32.92 7.99 10.02
C TRP A 62 -32.71 8.80 11.31
N PRO A 63 -33.78 9.25 11.98
CA PRO A 63 -33.68 10.02 13.23
C PRO A 63 -32.92 9.29 14.34
N ASP A 64 -33.08 7.97 14.41
CA ASP A 64 -32.51 7.11 15.45
C ASP A 64 -31.04 6.74 15.17
N ASP A 65 -30.48 7.16 14.03
CA ASP A 65 -29.10 6.82 13.65
C ASP A 65 -28.07 7.37 14.62
N TRP A 66 -28.37 8.46 15.33
CA TRP A 66 -27.49 8.98 16.38
C TRP A 66 -27.42 8.05 17.60
N GLU A 67 -28.50 7.34 17.91
CA GLU A 67 -28.54 6.34 18.98
C GLU A 67 -27.77 5.07 18.57
N ILE A 68 -27.81 4.71 17.29
CA ILE A 68 -27.02 3.59 16.76
C ILE A 68 -25.53 3.97 16.64
N CYS A 69 -25.23 5.23 16.31
CA CYS A 69 -23.86 5.73 16.15
C CYS A 69 -23.03 5.53 17.42
N VAL A 70 -23.63 5.70 18.61
CA VAL A 70 -22.91 5.55 19.90
C VAL A 70 -22.56 4.10 20.25
N GLU A 71 -23.12 3.11 19.56
CA GLU A 71 -22.70 1.70 19.69
C GLU A 71 -21.33 1.44 19.06
N GLY A 72 -20.93 2.30 18.11
CA GLY A 72 -19.66 2.21 17.44
C GLY A 72 -18.48 2.74 18.26
N PRO A 73 -17.24 2.51 17.79
CA PRO A 73 -16.03 2.95 18.50
C PRO A 73 -15.85 4.48 18.53
N CYS A 74 -16.58 5.23 17.71
CA CYS A 74 -16.50 6.68 17.66
C CYS A 74 -17.45 7.35 18.65
N LYS A 75 -17.04 8.49 19.21
CA LYS A 75 -17.91 9.30 20.06
C LYS A 75 -18.82 10.18 19.20
N CYS A 76 -20.10 9.85 19.17
CA CYS A 76 -21.14 10.62 18.49
C CYS A 76 -21.80 11.61 19.46
N ARG A 77 -22.11 12.82 19.00
CA ARG A 77 -22.84 13.85 19.74
C ARG A 77 -24.00 14.37 18.90
N PRO A 78 -25.25 13.96 19.17
CA PRO A 78 -26.41 14.42 18.41
C PRO A 78 -26.65 15.92 18.55
N GLU A 79 -26.36 16.52 19.71
CA GLU A 79 -26.63 17.93 20.00
C GLU A 79 -25.81 18.85 19.10
N THR A 80 -24.56 18.49 18.84
CA THR A 80 -23.63 19.25 17.99
C THR A 80 -23.47 18.65 16.59
N LYS A 81 -24.22 17.59 16.29
CA LYS A 81 -24.11 16.81 15.05
C LYS A 81 -22.67 16.46 14.69
N SER A 82 -21.92 15.95 15.66
CA SER A 82 -20.48 15.71 15.50
C SER A 82 -20.06 14.29 15.86
N ILE A 83 -19.12 13.72 15.11
CA ILE A 83 -18.51 12.41 15.37
C ILE A 83 -17.00 12.57 15.58
N SER A 84 -16.47 11.76 16.49
CA SER A 84 -15.11 11.91 17.00
C SER A 84 -14.49 10.53 17.27
N CYS A 85 -13.59 10.06 16.40
CA CYS A 85 -13.01 8.71 16.45
C CYS A 85 -11.59 8.65 17.07
N TRP A 86 -10.95 9.81 17.29
CA TRP A 86 -9.56 9.93 17.74
C TRP A 86 -9.23 9.25 19.08
N LYS A 87 -10.20 9.11 20.00
CA LYS A 87 -9.94 8.58 21.34
C LYS A 87 -9.45 7.13 21.34
N ASN A 88 -9.64 6.41 20.23
CA ASN A 88 -9.24 5.01 20.08
C ASN A 88 -7.95 4.85 19.26
N GLY A 89 -7.22 5.94 18.97
CA GLY A 89 -6.04 5.90 18.10
C GLY A 89 -6.38 5.52 16.65
N LEU A 90 -7.66 5.68 16.27
CA LEU A 90 -8.11 5.41 14.92
C LEU A 90 -7.67 6.57 14.02
N LEU A 91 -6.99 6.26 12.93
CA LEU A 91 -6.57 7.24 11.91
C LEU A 91 -7.73 7.65 11.00
N ASP A 92 -8.79 6.85 10.99
CA ASP A 92 -9.97 7.07 10.16
C ASP A 92 -11.24 6.48 10.82
N VAL A 93 -12.41 6.80 10.29
CA VAL A 93 -13.67 6.22 10.73
C VAL A 93 -13.71 4.75 10.31
N PRO A 94 -13.96 3.80 11.24
CA PRO A 94 -13.96 2.40 10.89
C PRO A 94 -15.16 2.05 10.00
N PRO A 95 -15.03 1.10 9.05
CA PRO A 95 -16.10 0.76 8.10
C PRO A 95 -17.40 0.29 8.76
N ALA A 96 -17.31 -0.32 9.95
CA ALA A 96 -18.45 -0.79 10.72
C ALA A 96 -19.16 0.35 11.50
N GLN A 97 -18.56 1.54 11.58
CA GLN A 97 -19.19 2.70 12.22
C GLN A 97 -20.32 3.20 11.33
N LEU A 98 -21.50 3.37 11.93
CA LEU A 98 -22.58 4.12 11.32
C LEU A 98 -22.31 5.62 11.47
N VAL A 99 -22.43 6.35 10.38
CA VAL A 99 -22.33 7.81 10.35
C VAL A 99 -23.69 8.39 9.92
N PRO A 100 -24.39 9.13 10.78
CA PRO A 100 -25.62 9.83 10.40
C PRO A 100 -25.37 10.83 9.26
N GLN A 101 -26.34 10.94 8.35
CA GLN A 101 -26.27 11.76 7.13
C GLN A 101 -26.17 13.26 7.45
N ASP A 102 -26.72 13.69 8.57
CA ASP A 102 -26.79 15.09 8.97
C ASP A 102 -25.58 15.57 9.79
N ILE A 103 -24.44 14.88 9.70
CA ILE A 103 -23.21 15.25 10.39
C ILE A 103 -22.66 16.61 9.91
N LEU A 104 -22.26 17.46 10.86
CA LEU A 104 -21.64 18.77 10.61
C LEU A 104 -20.13 18.77 10.85
N LYS A 105 -19.63 17.91 11.75
CA LYS A 105 -18.21 17.87 12.11
C LYS A 105 -17.74 16.44 12.35
N LEU A 106 -16.75 16.01 11.57
CA LEU A 106 -16.05 14.74 11.76
C LEU A 106 -14.61 15.00 12.21
N ARG A 107 -14.16 14.33 13.28
CA ARG A 107 -12.76 14.34 13.73
C ARG A 107 -12.22 12.91 13.82
N VAL A 108 -11.31 12.57 12.93
CA VAL A 108 -10.61 11.28 12.90
C VAL A 108 -9.27 11.36 13.62
N ASP A 109 -8.60 12.50 13.54
CA ASP A 109 -7.30 12.78 14.13
C ASP A 109 -7.34 14.00 15.07
N GLU A 110 -6.34 14.09 15.95
CA GLU A 110 -6.17 15.24 16.85
C GLU A 110 -5.50 16.44 16.14
N GLU A 111 -4.98 16.25 14.92
CA GLU A 111 -4.00 17.16 14.31
C GLU A 111 -4.61 18.39 13.60
N TYR A 112 -5.93 18.42 13.36
CA TYR A 112 -6.62 19.54 12.71
C TYR A 112 -7.58 20.35 13.60
N SER A 113 -7.34 20.39 14.92
CA SER A 113 -8.07 21.27 15.85
C SER A 113 -7.20 22.35 16.49
N MET A 114 -6.13 22.78 15.81
CA MET A 114 -5.41 24.03 16.10
C MET A 114 -5.15 24.80 14.81
N LYS A 115 -6.16 25.54 14.36
CA LYS A 115 -6.04 26.83 13.66
C LYS A 115 -7.42 27.49 13.61
#